data_AF-A0A2H0YPQ6-F1
#
_entry.id   AF-A0A2H0YPQ6-F1
#
_cell.length_a   1.000
_cell.length_b   1.000
_cell.length_c   1.000
_cell.angle_alpha   90.00
_cell.angle_beta   90.00
_cell.angle_gamma   90.00
#
_symmetry.space_group_name_H-M   'P 1'
#
loop_
_entity.id
_entity.type
_entity.pdbx_description
1 polymer ?
#
loop_
_entity_poly.entity_id
_entity_poly.type
_entity_poly.pdbx_seq_one_letter_code
_entity_poly.pdbx_strand_id
1 'polypeptide(L)'
;MESKAILRNIRISPRKIRLVADLLRGKPVNQAMDILRDLSKGSARPLLKLLQSAVANVKQKMSTTEDKLKISSITVDMAPRLKRYKPKAMGKADTILKHASHIILTLQSTLEIKPEKRSKTEKSGKPAAAEAKKFDKHSKEAKQESK
;
A
#
# COMPACT_ATOMS: atom_id res chain seq x y z
N MET A 1 -14.04 8.28 1.93
CA MET A 1 -13.74 9.40 2.86
C MET A 1 -12.28 9.33 3.25
N GLU A 2 -11.62 10.48 3.47
CA GLU A 2 -10.16 10.56 3.60
C GLU A 2 -9.73 11.26 4.90
N SER A 3 -8.63 10.79 5.48
CA SER A 3 -7.97 11.42 6.63
C SER A 3 -6.53 11.73 6.29
N LYS A 4 -6.10 12.96 6.56
CA LYS A 4 -4.76 13.48 6.26
C LYS A 4 -3.94 13.62 7.54
N ALA A 5 -2.71 13.13 7.52
CA ALA A 5 -1.71 13.35 8.56
C ALA A 5 -0.44 13.95 7.93
N ILE A 6 0.19 14.89 8.62
CA ILE A 6 1.35 15.63 8.11
C ILE A 6 2.46 15.60 9.15
N LEU A 7 3.67 15.23 8.73
CA LEU A 7 4.88 15.34 9.54
C LEU A 7 5.84 16.32 8.89
N ARG A 8 6.18 17.41 9.59
CA ARG A 8 6.95 18.53 9.02
C ARG A 8 8.39 18.57 9.54
N ASN A 9 9.30 19.03 8.68
CA ASN A 9 10.69 19.37 9.00
C ASN A 9 11.50 18.22 9.61
N ILE A 10 11.34 17.00 9.08
CA ILE A 10 12.12 15.85 9.52
C ILE A 10 13.53 15.99 8.96
N ARG A 11 14.56 15.79 9.80
CA ARG A 11 15.97 15.82 9.41
C ARG A 11 16.44 14.53 8.73
N ILE A 12 15.71 14.11 7.69
CA ILE A 12 16.05 12.98 6.84
C ILE A 12 15.88 13.41 5.39
N SER A 13 16.75 12.92 4.50
CA SER A 13 16.67 13.23 3.08
C SER A 13 15.40 12.63 2.46
N PRO A 14 14.65 13.38 1.62
CA PRO A 14 13.45 12.88 0.94
C PRO A 14 13.66 11.56 0.21
N ARG A 15 14.82 11.36 -0.43
CA ARG A 15 15.14 10.12 -1.15
C ARG A 15 15.08 8.88 -0.26
N LYS A 16 15.58 8.97 0.98
CA LYS A 16 15.59 7.84 1.93
C LYS A 16 14.18 7.46 2.38
N ILE A 17 13.32 8.46 2.58
CA ILE A 17 11.93 8.24 2.98
C ILE A 17 11.10 7.72 1.81
N ARG A 18 11.30 8.24 0.59
CA ARG A 18 10.57 7.79 -0.61
C ARG A 18 10.70 6.29 -0.83
N LEU A 19 11.91 5.74 -0.68
CA LEU A 19 12.15 4.29 -0.79
C LEU A 19 11.24 3.46 0.13
N VAL A 20 10.99 3.93 1.35
CA VAL A 20 10.08 3.25 2.29
C VAL A 20 8.63 3.57 1.97
N ALA A 21 8.31 4.81 1.62
CA ALA A 21 6.96 5.24 1.27
C ALA A 21 6.40 4.47 0.07
N ASP A 22 7.24 4.19 -0.93
CA ASP A 22 6.87 3.44 -2.13
C ASP A 22 6.40 2.01 -1.78
N LEU A 23 6.99 1.39 -0.75
CA LEU A 23 6.56 0.07 -0.26
C LEU A 23 5.18 0.08 0.40
N LEU A 24 4.73 1.22 0.93
CA LEU A 24 3.51 1.34 1.72
C LEU A 24 2.29 1.76 0.89
N ARG A 25 2.50 2.35 -0.29
CA ARG A 25 1.39 2.84 -1.13
C ARG A 25 0.45 1.69 -1.50
N GLY A 26 -0.86 1.91 -1.28
CA GLY A 26 -1.91 0.95 -1.63
C GLY A 26 -2.07 -0.22 -0.65
N LYS A 27 -1.23 -0.34 0.39
CA LYS A 27 -1.35 -1.41 1.38
C LYS A 27 -2.42 -1.09 2.45
N PRO A 28 -3.05 -2.12 3.04
CA PRO A 28 -3.88 -1.95 4.24
C PRO A 28 -3.01 -1.51 5.42
N VAL A 29 -3.62 -0.81 6.37
CA VAL A 29 -2.90 -0.21 7.51
C VAL A 29 -2.18 -1.25 8.36
N ASN A 30 -2.79 -2.40 8.65
CA ASN A 30 -2.18 -3.45 9.47
C ASN A 30 -0.89 -3.97 8.83
N GLN A 31 -0.96 -4.35 7.55
CA GLN A 31 0.21 -4.82 6.81
C GLN A 31 1.30 -3.74 6.73
N ALA A 32 0.91 -2.48 6.57
CA ALA A 32 1.86 -1.36 6.57
C ALA A 32 2.55 -1.17 7.93
N MET A 33 1.84 -1.38 9.04
CA MET A 33 2.44 -1.33 10.38
C MET A 33 3.47 -2.43 10.58
N ASP A 34 3.18 -3.66 10.15
CA ASP A 34 4.10 -4.79 10.32
C ASP A 34 5.36 -4.62 9.48
N ILE A 35 5.21 -4.23 8.20
CA ILE A 35 6.35 -3.89 7.34
C ILE A 35 7.23 -2.81 7.97
N LEU A 36 6.62 -1.78 8.57
CA LEU A 36 7.36 -0.70 9.22
C LEU A 36 8.07 -1.11 10.51
N ARG A 37 7.57 -2.13 11.22
CA ARG A 37 8.22 -2.66 12.43
C ARG A 37 9.47 -3.46 12.07
N ASP A 38 9.41 -4.25 11.01
CA ASP A 38 10.50 -5.16 10.62
C ASP A 38 11.60 -4.46 9.81
N LEU A 39 11.29 -3.30 9.22
CA LEU A 39 12.23 -2.62 8.34
C LEU A 39 13.40 -1.98 9.11
N SER A 40 14.62 -2.43 8.80
CA SER A 40 15.88 -1.92 9.39
C SER A 40 16.27 -0.48 8.97
N LYS A 41 15.46 0.21 8.18
CA LYS A 41 15.75 1.57 7.72
C LYS A 41 15.36 2.60 8.76
N GLY A 42 16.24 3.57 9.04
CA GLY A 42 15.95 4.67 9.98
C GLY A 42 14.74 5.55 9.61
N SER A 43 14.28 5.48 8.35
CA SER A 43 13.05 6.14 7.89
C SER A 43 11.76 5.45 8.37
N ALA A 44 11.83 4.21 8.86
CA ALA A 44 10.67 3.45 9.30
C ALA A 44 10.06 4.02 10.60
N ARG A 45 10.90 4.37 11.58
CA ARG A 45 10.45 4.93 12.86
C ARG A 45 9.57 6.19 12.72
N PRO A 46 9.96 7.23 11.95
CA PRO A 46 9.11 8.39 11.73
C PRO A 46 7.80 8.06 11.02
N LEU A 47 7.82 7.15 10.04
CA LEU A 47 6.64 6.73 9.29
C LEU A 47 5.66 5.93 10.16
N LEU A 48 6.17 5.06 11.04
CA LEU A 48 5.35 4.30 11.99
C LEU A 48 4.57 5.24 12.91
N LYS A 49 5.24 6.24 13.48
CA LYS A 49 4.60 7.26 14.32
C LYS A 49 3.54 8.05 13.56
N LEU A 50 3.84 8.43 12.31
CA LEU A 50 2.89 9.14 11.46
C LEU A 50 1.66 8.30 11.14
N LEU A 51 1.84 7.01 10.83
CA LEU A 51 0.75 6.09 10.53
C LEU A 51 -0.15 5.87 11.76
N GLN A 52 0.44 5.66 12.94
CA GLN A 52 -0.29 5.55 14.21
C GLN A 52 -1.12 6.80 14.51
N SER A 53 -0.53 7.99 14.31
CA SER A 53 -1.25 9.26 14.47
C SER A 53 -2.41 9.38 13.48
N ALA A 54 -2.22 8.97 12.22
CA ALA A 54 -3.28 9.01 11.23
C ALA A 54 -4.44 8.07 11.58
N VAL A 55 -4.16 6.87 12.09
CA VAL A 55 -5.16 5.92 12.57
C VAL A 55 -5.91 6.50 13.78
N ALA A 56 -5.21 7.09 14.75
CA ALA A 56 -5.84 7.74 15.90
C ALA A 56 -6.79 8.88 15.46
N ASN A 57 -6.37 9.69 14.48
CA ASN A 57 -7.21 10.76 13.93
C ASN A 57 -8.47 10.20 13.25
N VAL A 58 -8.37 9.06 12.57
CA VAL A 58 -9.53 8.40 11.98
C VAL A 58 -10.44 7.89 13.09
N LYS A 59 -9.92 7.19 14.10
CA LYS A 59 -10.69 6.65 15.23
C LYS A 59 -11.44 7.73 16.00
N GLN A 60 -10.83 8.90 16.19
CA GLN A 60 -11.49 10.00 16.88
C GLN A 60 -12.62 10.62 16.06
N LYS A 61 -12.46 10.72 14.74
CA LYS A 61 -13.48 11.27 13.85
C LYS A 61 -14.59 10.28 13.52
N MET A 62 -14.26 8.99 13.53
CA MET A 62 -15.09 7.89 13.08
C MET A 62 -14.83 6.67 13.96
N SER A 63 -15.87 6.04 14.49
CA SER A 63 -15.79 4.76 15.20
C SER A 63 -15.53 3.58 14.24
N THR A 64 -14.55 3.71 13.35
CA THR A 64 -14.15 2.71 12.36
C THR A 64 -12.97 1.88 12.86
N THR A 65 -13.01 0.57 12.58
CA THR A 65 -11.94 -0.39 12.86
C THR A 65 -10.76 -0.23 11.91
N GLU A 66 -9.55 -0.52 12.38
CA GLU A 66 -8.29 -0.38 11.62
C GLU A 66 -8.25 -1.20 10.32
N ASP A 67 -8.91 -2.37 10.32
CA ASP A 67 -8.92 -3.31 9.20
C ASP A 67 -9.54 -2.76 7.92
N LYS A 68 -10.42 -1.76 8.05
CA LYS A 68 -11.13 -1.13 6.92
C LYS A 68 -10.36 0.06 6.32
N LEU A 69 -9.17 0.35 6.84
CA LEU A 69 -8.35 1.48 6.42
C LEU A 69 -7.24 1.04 5.47
N LYS A 70 -7.08 1.79 4.38
CA LYS A 70 -5.96 1.64 3.45
C LYS A 70 -5.22 2.95 3.28
N ILE A 71 -3.93 2.84 2.96
CA ILE A 71 -3.11 3.98 2.57
C ILE A 71 -3.45 4.36 1.13
N SER A 72 -4.09 5.51 0.94
CA SER A 72 -4.43 6.02 -0.40
C SER A 72 -3.22 6.67 -1.06
N SER A 73 -2.61 7.64 -0.39
CA SER A 73 -1.45 8.36 -0.92
C SER A 73 -0.43 8.66 0.17
N ILE A 74 0.85 8.54 -0.18
CA ILE A 74 1.96 9.05 0.62
C ILE A 74 2.85 9.89 -0.29
N THR A 75 2.96 11.19 0.03
CA THR A 75 3.87 12.11 -0.64
C THR A 75 4.96 12.58 0.31
N VAL A 76 6.14 12.81 -0.27
CA VAL A 76 7.34 13.22 0.46
C VAL A 76 7.96 14.38 -0.28
N ASP A 77 7.84 15.55 0.30
CA ASP A 77 8.30 16.81 -0.26
C ASP A 77 9.60 17.27 0.40
N MET A 78 10.34 18.11 -0.31
CA MET A 78 11.57 18.70 0.21
C MET A 78 11.23 19.84 1.18
N ALA A 79 11.91 19.85 2.32
CA ALA A 79 11.81 20.92 3.31
C ALA A 79 13.06 21.84 3.24
N PRO A 80 13.10 22.96 4.00
CA PRO A 80 14.25 23.85 4.03
C PRO A 80 15.56 23.13 4.37
N ARG A 81 16.55 23.27 3.47
CA ARG A 81 17.89 22.68 3.60
C ARG A 81 18.81 23.60 4.37
N LEU A 82 19.63 23.03 5.25
CA LEU A 82 20.70 23.79 5.92
C LEU A 82 21.98 23.70 5.09
N LYS A 83 22.63 24.83 4.86
CA LYS A 83 23.98 24.90 4.28
C LYS A 83 25.02 24.77 5.39
N ARG A 84 26.05 23.95 5.19
CA ARG A 84 27.23 23.80 6.05
C ARG A 84 28.46 23.80 5.15
N TYR A 85 29.60 24.24 5.66
CA TYR A 85 30.85 24.25 4.90
C TYR A 85 31.79 23.19 5.46
N LYS A 86 32.52 22.52 4.58
CA LYS A 86 33.61 21.61 4.95
C LYS A 86 34.91 22.11 4.33
N PRO A 87 35.97 22.33 5.11
CA PRO A 87 37.26 22.76 4.57
C PRO A 87 37.86 21.67 3.66
N LYS A 88 38.56 22.11 2.62
CA LYS A 88 39.24 21.30 1.61
C LYS A 88 40.66 21.81 1.37
N ALA A 89 41.45 21.02 0.66
CA ALA A 89 42.82 21.37 0.31
C ALA A 89 42.89 22.70 -0.48
N MET A 90 44.05 23.38 -0.40
CA MET A 90 44.33 24.64 -1.09
C MET A 90 43.35 25.78 -0.77
N GLY A 91 42.93 25.91 0.50
CA GLY A 91 42.04 26.98 0.95
C GLY A 91 40.61 26.93 0.42
N LYS A 92 40.20 25.81 -0.21
CA LYS A 92 38.85 25.63 -0.76
C LYS A 92 37.85 25.23 0.32
N ALA A 93 36.56 25.51 0.07
CA ALA A 93 35.46 25.07 0.92
C ALA A 93 34.33 24.47 0.09
N ASP A 94 33.93 23.24 0.44
CA ASP A 94 32.79 22.58 -0.18
C ASP A 94 31.52 22.83 0.64
N THR A 95 30.38 22.96 -0.05
CA THR A 95 29.08 23.09 0.61
C THR A 95 28.45 21.72 0.85
N ILE A 96 28.12 21.41 2.10
CA ILE A 96 27.30 20.27 2.50
C ILE A 96 25.87 20.75 2.74
N LEU A 97 24.91 20.12 2.06
CA LEU A 97 23.49 20.36 2.26
C LEU A 97 22.90 19.32 3.22
N LYS A 98 22.39 19.77 4.37
CA LYS A 98 21.60 18.92 5.27
C LYS A 98 20.13 19.05 4.88
N HIS A 99 19.67 18.07 4.10
CA HIS A 99 18.29 18.00 3.62
C HIS A 99 17.32 17.67 4.76
N ALA A 100 16.09 18.16 4.61
CA ALA A 100 14.96 17.80 5.43
C ALA A 100 13.75 17.50 4.52
N SER A 101 12.70 16.92 5.09
CA SER A 101 11.50 16.53 4.35
C SER A 101 10.20 16.85 5.09
N HIS A 102 9.15 17.04 4.32
CA HIS A 102 7.76 16.99 4.78
C HIS A 102 7.13 15.71 4.26
N ILE A 103 6.39 15.00 5.12
CA ILE A 103 5.65 13.79 4.75
C ILE A 103 4.17 14.08 4.88
N ILE A 104 3.40 13.74 3.86
CA ILE A 104 1.94 13.82 3.88
C ILE A 104 1.42 12.42 3.61
N LEU A 105 0.58 11.95 4.52
CA LEU A 105 -0.05 10.63 4.46
C LEU A 105 -1.56 10.80 4.45
N THR A 106 -2.23 10.12 3.52
CA THR A 106 -3.69 10.12 3.39
C THR A 106 -4.20 8.69 3.51
N LEU A 107 -5.07 8.45 4.48
CA LEU A 107 -5.80 7.20 4.66
C LEU A 107 -7.19 7.32 4.03
N GLN A 108 -7.65 6.24 3.42
CA GLN A 108 -9.00 6.14 2.87
C GLN A 108 -9.70 4.94 3.51
N SER A 109 -10.99 5.10 3.82
CA SER A 109 -11.84 3.97 4.20
C SER A 109 -12.26 3.19 2.94
N THR A 110 -12.07 1.88 2.96
CA THR A 110 -12.63 0.99 1.94
C THR A 110 -14.09 0.73 2.30
N LEU A 111 -14.96 1.69 1.96
CA LEU A 111 -16.37 1.40 1.71
C LEU A 111 -16.49 1.20 0.21
N GLU A 112 -16.91 0.02 -0.20
CA GLU A 112 -16.92 -0.42 -1.59
C GLU A 112 -17.72 0.55 -2.48
N ILE A 113 -17.06 1.13 -3.48
CA ILE A 113 -17.71 1.40 -4.76
C ILE A 113 -17.38 0.17 -5.61
N LYS A 114 -18.28 -0.82 -5.62
CA LYS A 114 -18.29 -1.81 -6.70
C LYS A 114 -18.70 -1.07 -7.98
N PRO A 115 -17.88 -1.00 -9.03
CA PRO A 115 -18.42 -0.69 -10.34
C PRO A 115 -19.21 -1.91 -10.79
N GLU A 116 -20.52 -1.91 -10.55
CA GLU A 116 -21.41 -2.84 -11.25
C GLU A 116 -21.46 -2.51 -12.75
N LYS A 117 -21.57 -3.60 -13.54
CA LYS A 117 -21.90 -3.72 -14.97
C LYS A 117 -20.73 -3.64 -15.95
N ARG A 118 -20.31 -4.83 -16.41
CA ARG A 118 -20.65 -5.29 -17.77
C ARG A 118 -21.01 -6.78 -17.77
N SER A 119 -22.29 -7.09 -17.68
CA SER A 119 -22.84 -8.27 -18.33
C SER A 119 -22.78 -8.04 -19.84
N LYS A 120 -22.06 -8.92 -20.56
CA LYS A 120 -22.27 -9.13 -21.99
C LYS A 120 -22.76 -10.57 -22.17
N THR A 121 -24.07 -10.73 -22.19
CA THR A 121 -24.73 -11.57 -23.21
C THR A 121 -24.58 -10.75 -24.50
N GLU A 122 -24.04 -11.27 -25.59
CA GLU A 122 -24.79 -11.98 -26.63
C GLU A 122 -23.87 -12.75 -27.58
N LYS A 123 -24.49 -13.75 -28.20
CA LYS A 123 -23.94 -14.84 -29.02
C LYS A 123 -23.50 -14.39 -30.42
N SER A 124 -22.40 -14.98 -30.89
CA SER A 124 -22.18 -15.51 -32.25
C SER A 124 -20.97 -16.46 -32.09
N GLY A 125 -20.89 -17.70 -32.58
CA GLY A 125 -21.62 -18.45 -33.57
C GLY A 125 -20.58 -19.25 -34.37
N LYS A 126 -20.29 -20.50 -33.97
CA LYS A 126 -19.92 -21.61 -34.89
C LYS A 126 -19.84 -22.96 -34.13
N PRO A 127 -20.46 -24.02 -34.66
CA PRO A 127 -20.35 -25.37 -34.12
C PRO A 127 -19.12 -26.08 -34.70
N ALA A 128 -18.44 -26.89 -33.91
CA ALA A 128 -17.50 -27.88 -34.41
C ALA A 128 -17.58 -29.13 -33.56
N ALA A 129 -18.00 -30.21 -34.21
CA ALA A 129 -18.03 -31.56 -33.69
C ALA A 129 -16.60 -32.09 -33.48
N ALA A 130 -16.41 -32.81 -32.37
CA ALA A 130 -15.32 -33.72 -31.95
C ALA A 130 -15.21 -33.51 -30.43
N GLU A 131 -15.61 -34.41 -29.53
CA GLU A 131 -15.24 -35.82 -29.47
C GLU A 131 -16.41 -36.68 -28.99
N ALA A 132 -16.60 -37.80 -29.66
CA ALA A 132 -17.47 -38.87 -29.22
C ALA A 132 -16.75 -39.74 -28.17
N LYS A 133 -17.52 -40.14 -27.16
CA LYS A 133 -17.56 -41.49 -26.57
C LYS A 133 -16.24 -42.27 -26.49
N LYS A 134 -15.73 -42.44 -25.26
CA LYS A 134 -15.30 -43.70 -24.62
C LYS A 134 -14.84 -43.39 -23.18
N PHE A 135 -14.91 -44.40 -22.29
CA PHE A 135 -14.88 -44.37 -20.82
C PHE A 135 -16.26 -44.18 -20.16
N ASP A 136 -17.12 -45.20 -20.25
CA ASP A 136 -17.21 -46.35 -19.32
C ASP A 136 -18.05 -45.99 -18.09
N LYS A 137 -19.30 -46.44 -18.01
CA LYS A 137 -19.65 -47.77 -17.46
C LYS A 137 -18.84 -48.09 -16.19
N HIS A 138 -19.05 -47.32 -15.12
CA HIS A 138 -19.03 -47.84 -13.75
C HIS A 138 -19.68 -46.82 -12.79
N SER A 139 -20.94 -47.06 -12.43
CA SER A 139 -21.59 -46.57 -11.18
C SER A 139 -23.12 -46.77 -11.19
N LYS A 140 -23.74 -47.19 -12.29
CA LYS A 140 -25.17 -47.56 -12.33
C LYS A 140 -25.48 -49.03 -11.99
N GLU A 141 -24.49 -49.81 -11.57
CA GLU A 141 -24.65 -51.20 -11.11
C GLU A 141 -24.46 -51.39 -9.59
N ALA A 142 -24.58 -50.34 -8.77
CA ALA A 142 -24.54 -50.46 -7.31
C ALA A 142 -25.92 -50.19 -6.63
N LYS A 143 -27.03 -50.39 -7.35
CA LYS A 143 -28.40 -50.22 -6.80
C LYS A 143 -29.29 -51.46 -6.82
N GLN A 144 -28.77 -52.62 -7.20
CA GLN A 144 -29.46 -53.89 -7.05
C GLN A 144 -28.40 -54.93 -6.65
N GLU A 145 -28.71 -55.76 -5.64
CA GLU A 145 -27.89 -56.86 -5.08
C GLU A 145 -27.06 -56.57 -3.81
N SER A 146 -27.75 -56.48 -2.67
CA SER A 146 -27.52 -57.30 -1.45
C SER A 146 -28.42 -56.73 -0.33
N LYS A 147 -29.59 -57.33 -0.06
CA LYS A 147 -29.81 -58.36 0.97
C LYS A 147 -29.43 -57.90 2.37
#